data_AF-A0AAN5I4W9-F1
#
_entry.id   AF-A0AAN5I4W9-F1
#
_cell.length_a   1.000
_cell.length_b   1.000
_cell.length_c   1.000
_cell.angle_alpha   90.00
_cell.angle_beta   90.00
_cell.angle_gamma   90.00
#
_symmetry.space_group_name_H-M   'P 1'
#
loop_
_entity.id
_entity.type
_entity.pdbx_description
1 polymer ?
#
loop_
_entity_poly.entity_id
_entity_poly.type
_entity_poly.pdbx_seq_one_letter_code
_entity_poly.pdbx_strand_id
1 'polypeptide(L)'
;MYEAECAVIHDLSTSVEYQIIVATRGILFLVPVFRIISQWKEFGFRFLVHDNTKILFCFYYALSIFHSFVFGIVYLLELVRIRYECLLIDFRYLLLTKCSGISSVFSAHHVILIISFERLYSSIFPAHFERNSSRSLAIYLALTAV
;
A
#
# COMPACT_ATOMS: atom_id res chain seq x y z
N MET A 1 -19.89 25.83 16.09
CA MET A 1 -19.47 24.43 15.82
C MET A 1 -17.98 24.36 15.48
N TYR A 2 -17.50 25.20 14.56
CA TYR A 2 -16.07 25.26 14.17
C TYR A 2 -15.08 25.62 15.30
N GLU A 3 -15.48 26.46 16.26
CA GLU A 3 -14.59 26.87 17.37
C GLU A 3 -14.21 25.69 18.29
N ALA A 4 -15.16 24.79 18.58
CA ALA A 4 -14.91 23.63 19.43
C ALA A 4 -13.98 22.62 18.73
N GLU A 5 -14.15 22.41 17.42
CA GLU A 5 -13.30 21.52 16.64
C GLU A 5 -11.88 22.06 16.50
N CYS A 6 -11.73 23.37 16.31
CA CYS A 6 -10.41 23.99 16.24
C CYS A 6 -9.69 24.06 17.59
N ALA A 7 -10.43 24.19 18.71
CA ALA A 7 -9.85 24.06 20.05
C ALA A 7 -9.25 22.65 20.28
N VAL A 8 -9.97 21.60 19.88
CA VAL A 8 -9.46 20.22 19.99
C VAL A 8 -8.22 20.00 19.11
N ILE A 9 -8.20 20.55 17.89
CA ILE A 9 -7.01 20.46 17.02
C ILE A 9 -5.82 21.22 17.62
N HIS A 10 -6.07 22.36 18.25
CA HIS A 10 -5.04 23.12 18.95
C HIS A 10 -4.48 22.35 20.17
N ASP A 11 -5.33 21.68 20.94
CA ASP A 11 -4.88 20.81 22.03
C ASP A 11 -4.06 19.62 21.51
N LEU A 12 -4.46 19.04 20.38
CA LEU A 12 -3.70 17.98 19.71
C LEU A 12 -2.37 18.48 19.12
N SER A 13 -2.34 19.70 18.59
CA SER A 13 -1.12 20.28 18.00
C SER A 13 -0.08 20.62 19.05
N THR A 14 -0.50 20.98 20.27
CA THR A 14 0.42 21.23 21.39
C THR A 14 0.96 19.94 22.03
N SER A 15 0.30 18.80 21.81
CA SER A 15 0.76 17.50 22.29
C SER A 15 1.96 16.99 21.49
N VAL A 16 3.13 16.97 22.11
CA VAL A 16 4.37 16.42 21.53
C VAL A 16 4.20 14.93 21.20
N GLU A 17 3.49 14.18 22.03
CA GLU A 17 3.23 12.75 21.80
C GLU A 17 2.47 12.52 20.49
N TYR A 18 1.46 13.34 20.23
CA TYR A 18 0.69 13.26 18.99
C TYR A 18 1.56 13.58 17.77
N GLN A 19 2.37 14.64 17.84
CA GLN A 19 3.30 15.00 16.76
C GLN A 19 4.30 13.88 16.45
N ILE A 20 4.87 13.24 17.48
CA ILE A 20 5.79 12.11 17.32
C ILE A 20 5.09 10.93 16.64
N ILE A 21 3.86 10.61 17.04
CA ILE A 21 3.08 9.51 16.45
C ILE A 21 2.82 9.78 14.96
N VAL A 22 2.36 10.99 14.61
CA VAL A 22 2.07 11.37 13.22
C VAL A 22 3.34 11.34 12.37
N ALA A 23 4.44 11.90 12.86
CA ALA A 23 5.74 11.88 12.17
C ALA A 23 6.26 10.45 11.97
N THR A 24 6.20 9.63 13.02
CA THR A 24 6.63 8.22 12.96
C THR A 24 5.82 7.44 11.92
N ARG A 25 4.49 7.63 11.89
CA ARG A 25 3.64 7.01 10.87
C ARG A 25 4.03 7.46 9.48
N GLY A 26 4.23 8.76 9.25
CA GLY A 26 4.70 9.29 7.97
C GLY A 26 6.01 8.64 7.51
N ILE A 27 7.00 8.53 8.40
CA ILE A 27 8.28 7.87 8.11
C ILE A 27 8.08 6.38 7.78
N LEU A 28 7.24 5.68 8.55
CA LEU A 28 6.94 4.27 8.32
C LEU A 28 6.27 4.00 6.96
N PHE A 29 5.61 4.97 6.33
CA PHE A 29 5.09 4.82 4.97
C PHE A 29 6.13 5.15 3.88
N LEU A 30 7.07 6.07 4.15
CA LEU A 30 8.10 6.46 3.18
C LEU A 30 9.24 5.44 3.08
N VAL A 31 9.68 4.89 4.20
CA VAL A 31 10.80 3.93 4.24
C VAL A 31 10.54 2.68 3.38
N PRO A 32 9.37 2.01 3.46
CA PRO A 32 9.06 0.86 2.61
C PRO A 32 9.09 1.19 1.12
N VAL A 33 8.59 2.36 0.70
CA VAL A 33 8.64 2.78 -0.71
C VAL A 33 10.08 2.87 -1.20
N PHE A 34 10.95 3.51 -0.41
CA PHE A 34 12.36 3.62 -0.76
C PHE A 34 13.04 2.24 -0.84
N ARG A 35 12.75 1.35 0.12
CA ARG A 35 13.28 -0.02 0.10
C ARG A 35 12.78 -0.82 -1.10
N ILE A 36 11.50 -0.70 -1.43
CA ILE A 36 10.87 -1.33 -2.60
C ILE A 36 11.54 -0.85 -3.89
N ILE A 37 11.71 0.46 -4.06
CA ILE A 37 12.34 1.04 -5.25
C ILE A 37 13.82 0.60 -5.35
N SER A 38 14.54 0.59 -4.23
CA SER A 38 15.93 0.15 -4.18
C SER A 38 16.05 -1.34 -4.54
N GLN A 39 15.21 -2.18 -3.94
CA GLN A 39 15.18 -3.62 -4.19
C GLN A 39 14.83 -3.91 -5.66
N TRP A 40 13.90 -3.16 -6.23
CA TRP A 40 13.58 -3.25 -7.65
C TRP A 40 14.76 -2.88 -8.54
N LYS A 41 15.49 -1.81 -8.21
CA LYS A 41 16.65 -1.39 -8.98
C LYS A 41 17.78 -2.43 -8.96
N GLU A 42 17.97 -3.08 -7.81
CA GLU A 42 19.06 -4.05 -7.61
C GLU A 42 18.73 -5.44 -8.17
N PHE A 43 17.54 -5.98 -7.85
CA PHE A 43 17.18 -7.37 -8.19
C PHE A 43 16.21 -7.47 -9.37
N GLY A 44 15.43 -6.40 -9.62
CA GLY A 44 14.35 -6.39 -10.61
C GLY A 44 13.40 -7.56 -10.43
N PHE A 45 13.08 -8.21 -11.54
CA PHE A 45 12.22 -9.41 -11.58
C PHE A 45 12.98 -10.70 -11.87
N ARG A 46 14.32 -10.66 -11.89
CA ARG A 46 15.12 -11.79 -12.40
C ARG A 46 15.00 -13.05 -11.55
N PHE A 47 14.64 -12.90 -10.28
CA PHE A 47 14.42 -14.02 -9.36
C PHE A 47 13.07 -14.74 -9.56
N LEU A 48 12.15 -14.14 -10.32
CA LEU A 48 10.86 -14.74 -10.63
C LEU A 48 10.99 -15.55 -11.93
N VAL A 49 10.90 -16.87 -11.82
CA VAL A 49 11.07 -17.79 -12.96
C VAL A 49 9.91 -17.67 -13.95
N HIS A 50 8.67 -17.59 -13.45
CA HIS A 50 7.47 -17.60 -14.29
C HIS A 50 6.98 -16.19 -14.62
N ASP A 51 6.58 -15.98 -15.88
CA ASP A 51 6.10 -14.68 -16.38
C ASP A 51 4.80 -14.23 -15.70
N ASN A 52 3.89 -15.15 -15.38
CA ASN A 52 2.63 -14.83 -14.69
C ASN A 52 2.91 -14.29 -13.28
N THR A 53 3.83 -14.92 -12.54
CA THR A 53 4.27 -14.42 -11.24
C THR A 53 4.92 -13.03 -11.35
N LYS A 54 5.68 -12.74 -12.42
CA LYS A 54 6.23 -11.39 -12.66
C LYS A 54 5.13 -10.35 -12.80
N ILE A 55 4.06 -10.66 -13.53
CA ILE A 55 2.91 -9.77 -13.72
C ILE A 55 2.22 -9.52 -12.38
N LEU A 56 1.88 -10.57 -11.64
CA LEU A 56 1.24 -10.45 -10.32
C LEU A 56 2.09 -9.63 -9.35
N PHE A 57 3.41 -9.86 -9.35
CA PHE A 57 4.33 -9.14 -8.50
C PHE A 57 4.48 -7.66 -8.91
N CYS A 58 4.39 -7.35 -10.20
CA CYS A 58 4.35 -5.98 -10.70
C CYS A 58 3.11 -5.23 -10.18
N PHE A 59 1.93 -5.86 -10.25
CA PHE A 59 0.69 -5.30 -9.70
C PHE A 59 0.79 -5.08 -8.19
N TYR A 60 1.31 -6.06 -7.45
CA TYR A 60 1.56 -5.94 -6.01
C TYR A 60 2.45 -4.72 -5.68
N TYR A 61 3.54 -4.53 -6.42
CA TYR A 61 4.43 -3.39 -6.22
C TYR A 61 3.77 -2.07 -6.57
N ALA A 62 3.08 -1.98 -7.70
CA ALA A 62 2.37 -0.78 -8.12
C ALA A 62 1.33 -0.37 -7.06
N LEU A 63 0.56 -1.33 -6.55
CA LEU A 63 -0.43 -1.12 -5.49
C LEU A 63 0.23 -0.65 -4.19
N SER A 64 1.36 -1.24 -3.81
CA SER A 64 2.11 -0.87 -2.61
C SER A 64 2.66 0.56 -2.71
N ILE A 65 3.21 0.95 -3.86
CA ILE A 65 3.70 2.32 -4.10
C ILE A 65 2.53 3.31 -4.08
N PHE A 66 1.43 2.98 -4.76
CA PHE A 66 0.24 3.82 -4.81
C PHE A 66 -0.33 4.08 -3.41
N HIS A 67 -0.52 3.03 -2.60
CA HIS A 67 -1.04 3.20 -1.25
C HIS A 67 -0.09 3.99 -0.36
N SER A 68 1.21 3.69 -0.38
CA SER A 68 2.17 4.45 0.42
C SER A 68 2.23 5.93 0.00
N PHE A 69 2.04 6.24 -1.28
CA PHE A 69 1.91 7.62 -1.75
C PHE A 69 0.65 8.30 -1.22
N VAL A 70 -0.51 7.64 -1.31
CA VAL A 70 -1.78 8.16 -0.78
C VAL A 70 -1.69 8.39 0.74
N PHE A 71 -1.18 7.42 1.49
CA PHE A 71 -0.96 7.57 2.94
C PHE A 71 0.07 8.67 3.25
N GLY A 72 1.16 8.72 2.49
CA GLY A 72 2.19 9.76 2.63
C GLY A 72 1.60 11.15 2.48
N ILE A 73 0.76 11.39 1.47
CA ILE A 73 0.06 12.66 1.27
C ILE A 73 -0.85 12.96 2.47
N VAL A 74 -1.65 11.99 2.93
CA VAL A 74 -2.59 12.24 4.04
C VAL A 74 -1.87 12.55 5.34
N TYR A 75 -0.78 11.84 5.66
CA TYR A 75 0.02 12.19 6.84
C TYR A 75 0.76 13.53 6.68
N LEU A 76 1.17 13.90 5.46
CA LEU A 76 1.74 15.22 5.19
C LEU A 76 0.69 16.31 5.38
N LEU A 77 -0.53 16.12 4.89
CA LEU A 77 -1.66 17.02 5.12
C LEU A 77 -2.01 17.14 6.61
N GLU A 78 -1.96 16.04 7.37
CA GLU A 78 -2.11 16.06 8.83
C GLU A 78 -0.99 16.85 9.51
N LEU A 79 0.28 16.71 9.08
CA LEU A 79 1.38 17.54 9.59
C LEU A 79 1.22 19.02 9.26
N VAL A 80 0.77 19.34 8.05
CA VAL A 80 0.45 20.72 7.63
C VAL A 80 -0.70 21.25 8.48
N ARG A 81 -1.76 20.46 8.69
CA ARG A 81 -2.92 20.80 9.54
C ARG A 81 -2.52 21.09 10.99
N ILE A 82 -1.54 20.38 11.53
CA ILE A 82 -1.00 20.63 12.88
C ILE A 82 -0.25 21.98 12.93
N ARG A 83 0.37 22.40 11.83
CA ARG A 83 1.18 23.64 11.75
C ARG A 83 0.38 24.88 11.37
N TYR A 84 -0.61 24.72 10.51
CA TYR A 84 -1.50 25.79 10.06
C TYR A 84 -2.83 25.61 10.75
N GLU A 85 -3.07 26.44 11.75
CA GLU A 85 -4.23 26.38 12.62
C GLU A 85 -5.54 26.28 11.82
N CYS A 86 -6.40 25.34 12.22
CA CYS A 86 -7.81 25.25 11.80
C CYS A 86 -8.06 24.84 10.32
N LEU A 87 -7.11 24.19 9.64
CA LEU A 87 -7.42 23.54 8.35
C LEU A 87 -8.31 22.30 8.57
N LEU A 88 -9.61 22.45 8.27
CA LEU A 88 -10.59 21.40 8.46
C LEU A 88 -10.50 20.39 7.31
N ILE A 89 -9.99 19.19 7.59
CA ILE A 89 -10.08 18.05 6.67
C ILE A 89 -11.42 17.37 6.91
N ASP A 90 -12.22 17.18 5.85
CA ASP A 90 -13.46 16.42 5.95
C ASP A 90 -13.18 15.00 6.45
N PHE A 91 -13.86 14.60 7.53
CA PHE A 91 -13.75 13.29 8.16
C PHE A 91 -13.91 12.13 7.17
N ARG A 92 -14.65 12.34 6.08
CA ARG A 92 -14.81 11.37 5.00
C ARG A 92 -13.47 10.93 4.41
N TYR A 93 -12.52 11.85 4.22
CA TYR A 93 -11.19 11.51 3.69
C TYR A 93 -10.37 10.68 4.69
N LEU A 94 -10.49 10.98 5.99
CA LEU A 94 -9.84 10.21 7.05
C LEU A 94 -10.41 8.79 7.15
N LEU A 95 -11.72 8.64 7.00
CA LEU A 95 -12.38 7.33 7.00
C LEU A 95 -12.00 6.54 5.74
N LEU A 96 -12.05 7.17 4.57
CA LEU A 96 -11.67 6.54 3.30
C LEU A 96 -10.23 6.04 3.31
N THR A 97 -9.30 6.80 3.87
CA THR A 97 -7.90 6.33 4.00
C THR A 97 -7.75 5.17 4.96
N LYS A 98 -8.49 5.12 6.07
CA LYS A 98 -8.46 3.94 6.96
C LYS A 98 -9.02 2.70 6.26
N CYS A 99 -10.15 2.83 5.56
CA CYS A 99 -10.76 1.73 4.82
C CYS A 99 -9.87 1.24 3.67
N SER A 100 -9.26 2.17 2.90
CA SER A 100 -8.33 1.79 1.83
C SER A 100 -7.10 1.07 2.39
N GLY A 101 -6.62 1.47 3.58
CA GLY A 101 -5.53 0.79 4.28
C GLY A 101 -5.85 -0.66 4.59
N ILE A 102 -7.00 -0.91 5.21
CA ILE A 102 -7.43 -2.27 5.53
C ILE A 102 -7.63 -3.09 4.24
N SER A 103 -8.30 -2.53 3.23
CA SER A 103 -8.50 -3.18 1.94
C SER A 103 -7.18 -3.54 1.26
N SER A 104 -6.18 -2.66 1.32
CA SER A 104 -4.85 -2.88 0.76
C SER A 104 -4.12 -4.04 1.41
N VAL A 105 -4.25 -4.18 2.73
CA VAL A 105 -3.66 -5.30 3.48
C VAL A 105 -4.33 -6.61 3.03
N PHE A 106 -5.66 -6.65 2.91
CA PHE A 106 -6.34 -7.84 2.40
C PHE A 106 -5.94 -8.17 0.97
N SER A 107 -5.90 -7.19 0.07
CA SER A 107 -5.46 -7.37 -1.31
C SER A 107 -4.02 -7.91 -1.38
N ALA A 108 -3.10 -7.34 -0.61
CA ALA A 108 -1.71 -7.82 -0.52
C ALA A 108 -1.64 -9.30 -0.12
N HIS A 109 -2.43 -9.72 0.88
CA HIS A 109 -2.49 -11.14 1.29
C HIS A 109 -3.07 -12.03 0.19
N HIS A 110 -4.11 -11.58 -0.52
CA HIS A 110 -4.69 -12.35 -1.63
C HIS A 110 -3.68 -12.54 -2.76
N VAL A 111 -2.92 -11.51 -3.13
CA VAL A 111 -1.88 -11.63 -4.16
C VAL A 111 -0.79 -12.62 -3.74
N ILE A 112 -0.34 -12.58 -2.48
CA ILE A 112 0.65 -13.53 -1.95
C ILE A 112 0.11 -14.96 -1.97
N LEU A 113 -1.16 -15.16 -1.61
CA LEU A 113 -1.81 -16.47 -1.66
C LEU A 113 -1.89 -17.00 -3.10
N ILE A 114 -2.31 -16.17 -4.06
CA ILE A 114 -2.37 -16.55 -5.48
C ILE A 114 -0.98 -16.96 -5.98
N ILE A 115 0.07 -16.18 -5.67
CA ILE A 115 1.45 -16.53 -6.03
C ILE A 115 1.89 -17.85 -5.39
N SER A 116 1.49 -18.09 -4.14
CA SER A 116 1.81 -19.33 -3.41
C SER A 116 1.15 -20.55 -4.05
N PHE A 117 -0.14 -20.43 -4.43
CA PHE A 117 -0.85 -21.48 -5.16
C PHE A 117 -0.28 -21.71 -6.56
N GLU A 118 0.10 -20.64 -7.27
CA GLU A 118 0.74 -20.75 -8.58
C GLU A 118 2.05 -21.55 -8.49
N ARG A 119 2.90 -21.26 -7.50
CA ARG A 119 4.16 -21.98 -7.27
C ARG A 119 3.94 -23.42 -6.82
N LEU A 120 2.92 -23.67 -5.99
CA LEU A 120 2.56 -25.03 -5.58
C LEU A 120 2.07 -25.82 -6.80
N TYR A 121 1.26 -25.21 -7.66
CA TYR A 121 0.76 -25.85 -8.85
C TYR A 121 1.87 -26.14 -9.87
N SER A 122 2.80 -25.20 -10.06
CA SER A 122 3.93 -25.39 -10.98
C SER A 122 4.91 -26.47 -10.50
N SER A 123 5.04 -26.69 -9.19
CA SER A 123 5.89 -27.76 -8.64
C SER A 123 5.25 -29.15 -8.76
N ILE A 124 3.92 -29.26 -8.65
CA ILE A 124 3.21 -30.54 -8.76
C ILE A 124 3.03 -30.96 -10.24
N PHE A 125 2.69 -30.01 -11.13
CA PHE A 125 2.36 -30.30 -12.52
C PHE A 125 3.12 -29.41 -13.53
N PRO A 126 4.45 -29.50 -13.62
CA PRO A 126 5.27 -28.58 -14.41
C PRO A 126 4.93 -28.59 -15.91
N ALA A 127 4.83 -29.77 -16.52
CA ALA A 127 4.54 -29.90 -17.96
C ALA A 127 3.15 -29.39 -18.35
N HIS A 128 2.17 -29.53 -17.46
CA HIS A 128 0.82 -29.01 -17.69
C HIS A 128 0.77 -27.50 -17.50
N PHE A 129 1.48 -26.97 -16.51
CA PHE A 129 1.58 -25.54 -16.25
C PHE A 129 2.22 -24.80 -17.41
N GLU A 130 3.33 -25.30 -17.98
CA GLU A 130 3.98 -24.68 -19.14
C GLU A 130 3.05 -24.61 -20.37
N ARG A 131 2.22 -25.64 -20.58
CA ARG A 131 1.31 -25.71 -21.73
C ARG A 131 0.09 -24.79 -21.62
N ASN A 132 -0.42 -24.58 -20.41
CA ASN A 132 -1.67 -23.84 -20.16
C ASN A 132 -1.47 -22.47 -19.48
N SER A 133 -0.21 -22.08 -19.20
CA SER A 133 0.11 -20.76 -18.65
C SER A 133 -0.29 -19.65 -19.63
N SER A 134 -1.27 -18.84 -19.24
CA SER A 134 -1.71 -17.68 -20.03
C SER A 134 -1.55 -16.37 -19.27
N ARG A 135 -0.89 -15.39 -19.91
CA ARG A 135 -0.66 -14.06 -19.34
C ARG A 135 -1.98 -13.33 -19.05
N SER A 136 -2.99 -13.49 -19.91
CA SER A 136 -4.30 -12.86 -19.73
C SER A 136 -4.98 -13.31 -18.44
N LEU A 137 -4.92 -14.61 -18.11
CA LEU A 137 -5.49 -15.12 -16.87
C LEU A 137 -4.80 -14.52 -15.63
N ALA A 138 -3.47 -14.36 -15.68
CA ALA A 138 -2.73 -13.72 -14.59
C ALA A 138 -3.12 -12.25 -14.40
N ILE A 139 -3.39 -11.51 -15.48
CA ILE A 139 -3.90 -10.14 -15.41
C ILE A 139 -5.31 -10.11 -14.82
N TYR A 140 -6.21 -11.00 -15.24
CA TYR A 140 -7.56 -11.08 -14.67
C TYR A 140 -7.52 -11.42 -13.18
N LEU A 141 -6.70 -12.39 -12.77
CA LEU A 141 -6.51 -12.74 -11.37
C LEU A 141 -5.97 -11.57 -10.54
N ALA A 142 -4.99 -10.83 -11.09
CA ALA A 142 -4.47 -9.62 -10.46
C ALA A 142 -5.59 -8.58 -10.27
N LEU A 143 -6.38 -8.31 -11.31
CA LEU A 143 -7.48 -7.34 -11.26
C LEU A 143 -8.61 -7.74 -10.30
N THR A 144 -8.85 -9.03 -10.09
CA THR A 144 -9.86 -9.48 -9.12
C THR A 144 -9.35 -9.47 -7.68
N ALA A 145 -8.03 -9.55 -7.48
CA ALA A 145 -7.41 -9.58 -6.16
C ALA A 145 -7.09 -8.18 -5.61
N VAL A 146 -7.06 -7.17 -6.49
CA VAL A 146 -6.88 -5.75 -6.18
C VAL A 146 -8.23 -5.06 -6.05
#